data_AF-Q32MS3-F1
#
_entry.id   AF-Q32MS3-F1
#
_cell.length_a   1.000
_cell.length_b   1.000
_cell.length_c   1.000
_cell.angle_alpha   90.00
_cell.angle_beta   90.00
_cell.angle_gamma   90.00
#
_symmetry.space_group_name_H-M   'P 1'
#
loop_
_entity.id
_entity.type
_entity.pdbx_description
1 polymer ?
#
loop_
_entity_poly.entity_id
_entity_poly.type
_entity_poly.pdbx_seq_one_letter_code
_entity_poly.pdbx_strand_id
1 'polypeptide(L)'
;MAAPKRLRRERGLQPEYDAQVKEMRWQLSEQLHCLELQGELRRDLLQELAEFMRRRAEVELEYSRGLDKLAERFTSRSGRLGGSSQEQQSFRKEPTLLSPLHCWAVLLEHTRQQSRESAALSEVLAGPLAQRLSHISEDVGRIVKKTKKMYHVYHSESMNAETKLREAERQEEKRSGRSALSTTTTTSATTTTTTTTVETGPHRKSSLKKGGRLVEKRQAKYLEHKLKCTKARNEYLLSLASVNAAISNYYLHDILDLMDCCDTGFHLALEQALRSYTAAESRTQTSQMQGLGSLEEALEALDPPGDKAKVLEVHAMAFCPPLRFEYQPHEDDEVAEVLIEMELWDEILPRAQNIQSRLDQKTIETEEVNKTLKATLKALLEAVASEDGDILDSLQASPSTESLKSTSSDPGTRQTGRRRNQQQETETFYITVGLDRWDRVTKGSTEKGG
;
A
#
# COMPACT_ATOMS: atom_id res chain seq x y z
N MET A 1 -77.94 39.28 -3.52
CA MET A 1 -77.92 38.46 -4.75
C MET A 1 -76.55 37.80 -4.87
N ALA A 2 -76.44 36.51 -4.51
CA ALA A 2 -75.22 35.74 -4.73
C ALA A 2 -75.33 35.05 -6.10
N ALA A 3 -74.42 35.39 -7.02
CA ALA A 3 -74.35 34.77 -8.34
C ALA A 3 -73.97 33.28 -8.21
N PRO A 4 -74.53 32.39 -9.05
CA PRO A 4 -74.18 30.98 -9.01
C PRO A 4 -72.77 30.80 -9.57
N LYS A 5 -71.83 30.31 -8.74
CA LYS A 5 -70.54 29.77 -9.20
C LYS A 5 -70.83 28.67 -10.21
N ARG A 6 -70.64 28.96 -11.50
CA ARG A 6 -70.57 27.94 -12.55
C ARG A 6 -69.41 27.02 -12.20
N LEU A 7 -69.71 25.74 -11.94
CA LEU A 7 -68.72 24.66 -11.83
C LEU A 7 -67.83 24.68 -13.08
N ARG A 8 -66.62 25.21 -12.90
CA ARG A 8 -65.56 25.19 -13.90
C ARG A 8 -65.17 23.72 -14.07
N ARG A 9 -65.52 23.15 -15.23
CA ARG A 9 -65.11 21.82 -15.71
C ARG A 9 -63.66 21.52 -15.30
N GLU A 10 -63.43 20.37 -14.67
CA GLU A 10 -62.17 19.79 -14.17
C GLU A 10 -61.09 19.55 -15.26
N ARG A 11 -60.89 20.46 -16.22
CA ARG A 11 -59.86 20.35 -17.27
C ARG A 11 -58.49 20.90 -16.85
N GLY A 12 -58.39 21.56 -15.70
CA GLY A 12 -57.16 22.21 -15.23
C GLY A 12 -56.18 21.31 -14.47
N LEU A 13 -56.66 20.22 -13.86
CA LEU A 13 -55.83 19.29 -13.06
C LEU A 13 -55.18 18.18 -13.90
N GLN A 14 -55.76 17.86 -15.07
CA GLN A 14 -55.23 16.87 -16.00
C GLN A 14 -53.79 17.18 -16.51
N PRO A 15 -53.46 18.41 -16.96
CA PRO A 15 -52.11 18.70 -17.45
C PRO A 15 -51.04 18.64 -16.35
N GLU A 16 -51.38 18.94 -15.10
CA GLU A 16 -50.47 18.84 -13.95
C GLU A 16 -50.16 17.38 -13.60
N TYR A 17 -51.17 16.51 -13.64
CA TYR A 17 -51.00 15.07 -13.42
C TYR A 17 -50.22 14.39 -14.56
N ASP A 18 -50.48 14.78 -15.82
CA ASP A 18 -49.71 14.31 -16.97
C ASP A 18 -48.23 14.73 -16.90
N ALA A 19 -47.95 15.93 -16.36
CA ALA A 19 -46.58 16.38 -16.11
C ALA A 19 -45.90 15.57 -15.00
N GLN A 20 -46.60 15.31 -13.89
CA GLN A 20 -46.08 14.50 -12.79
C GLN A 20 -45.72 13.06 -13.22
N VAL A 21 -46.55 12.45 -14.07
CA VAL A 21 -46.28 11.12 -14.63
C VAL A 21 -45.04 11.12 -15.53
N LYS A 22 -44.89 12.15 -16.39
CA LYS A 22 -43.71 12.28 -17.25
C LYS A 22 -42.43 12.44 -16.44
N GLU A 23 -42.49 13.27 -15.39
CA GLU A 23 -41.38 13.46 -14.46
C GLU A 23 -40.98 12.14 -13.78
N MET A 24 -41.95 11.38 -13.26
CA MET A 24 -41.69 10.08 -12.65
C MET A 24 -41.02 9.10 -13.63
N ARG A 25 -41.51 9.02 -14.88
CA ARG A 25 -40.91 8.14 -15.91
C ARG A 25 -39.48 8.55 -16.27
N TRP A 26 -39.22 9.86 -16.33
CA TRP A 26 -37.88 10.39 -16.54
C TRP A 26 -36.96 10.01 -15.36
N GLN A 27 -37.40 10.21 -14.12
CA GLN A 27 -36.64 9.83 -12.92
C GLN A 27 -36.31 8.34 -12.89
N LEU A 28 -37.25 7.46 -13.25
CA LEU A 28 -36.98 6.03 -13.33
C LEU A 28 -35.91 5.72 -14.41
N SER A 29 -35.97 6.37 -15.57
CA SER A 29 -34.95 6.18 -16.61
C SER A 29 -33.56 6.63 -16.13
N GLU A 30 -33.50 7.77 -15.42
CA GLU A 30 -32.26 8.31 -14.88
C GLU A 30 -31.69 7.44 -13.74
N GLN A 31 -32.54 6.90 -12.88
CA GLN A 31 -32.14 5.96 -11.82
C GLN A 31 -31.45 4.72 -12.39
N LEU A 32 -32.01 4.14 -13.45
CA LEU A 32 -31.38 3.00 -14.13
C LEU A 32 -30.01 3.38 -14.69
N HIS A 33 -29.91 4.55 -15.35
CA HIS A 33 -28.64 5.05 -15.89
C HIS A 33 -27.58 5.20 -14.78
N CYS A 34 -27.94 5.79 -13.64
CA CYS A 34 -27.05 5.92 -12.49
C CYS A 34 -26.55 4.58 -11.95
N LEU A 35 -27.44 3.57 -11.85
CA LEU A 35 -27.06 2.23 -11.38
C LEU A 35 -26.09 1.53 -12.36
N GLU A 36 -26.31 1.69 -13.66
CA GLU A 36 -25.41 1.15 -14.69
C GLU A 36 -24.05 1.83 -14.65
N LEU A 37 -24.04 3.16 -14.59
CA LEU A 37 -22.82 3.97 -14.53
C LEU A 37 -21.98 3.61 -13.29
N GLN A 38 -22.59 3.43 -12.13
CA GLN A 38 -21.88 2.97 -10.93
C GLN A 38 -21.23 1.60 -11.11
N GLY A 39 -21.92 0.67 -11.77
CA GLY A 39 -21.39 -0.65 -12.11
C GLY A 39 -20.19 -0.58 -13.06
N GLU A 40 -20.27 0.28 -14.08
CA GLU A 40 -19.19 0.53 -15.04
C GLU A 40 -17.95 1.14 -14.36
N LEU A 41 -18.12 2.22 -13.60
CA LEU A 41 -17.02 2.88 -12.87
C LEU A 41 -16.27 1.91 -11.94
N ARG A 42 -16.98 1.01 -11.26
CA ARG A 42 -16.35 -0.02 -10.40
C ARG A 42 -15.56 -1.04 -11.20
N ARG A 43 -16.07 -1.45 -12.36
CA ARG A 43 -15.37 -2.40 -13.25
C ARG A 43 -14.12 -1.77 -13.86
N ASP A 44 -14.21 -0.50 -14.26
CA ASP A 44 -13.09 0.26 -14.79
C ASP A 44 -12.00 0.41 -13.73
N LEU A 45 -12.36 0.79 -12.50
CA LEU A 45 -11.43 0.84 -11.37
C LEU A 45 -10.73 -0.51 -11.13
N LEU A 46 -11.48 -1.61 -11.14
CA LEU A 46 -10.90 -2.96 -10.95
C LEU A 46 -9.95 -3.34 -12.09
N GLN A 47 -10.25 -2.93 -13.32
CA GLN A 47 -9.38 -3.13 -14.47
C GLN A 47 -8.10 -2.31 -14.35
N GLU A 48 -8.20 -1.04 -13.96
CA GLU A 48 -7.05 -0.18 -13.69
C GLU A 48 -6.19 -0.72 -12.56
N LEU A 49 -6.79 -1.18 -11.46
CA LEU A 49 -6.06 -1.81 -10.36
C LEU A 49 -5.34 -3.08 -10.83
N ALA A 50 -6.00 -3.94 -11.62
CA ALA A 50 -5.38 -5.15 -12.14
C ALA A 50 -4.23 -4.85 -13.11
N GLU A 51 -4.33 -3.78 -13.90
CA GLU A 51 -3.24 -3.31 -14.75
C GLU A 51 -2.10 -2.72 -13.94
N PHE A 52 -2.40 -1.90 -12.93
CA PHE A 52 -1.42 -1.37 -12.00
C PHE A 52 -0.62 -2.49 -11.34
N MET A 53 -1.26 -3.55 -10.85
CA MET A 53 -0.57 -4.69 -10.24
C MET A 53 0.37 -5.40 -11.22
N ARG A 54 -0.03 -5.56 -12.49
CA ARG A 54 0.83 -6.13 -13.54
C ARG A 54 2.04 -5.23 -13.83
N ARG A 55 1.85 -3.92 -13.93
CA ARG A 55 2.95 -2.96 -14.13
C ARG A 55 3.90 -2.88 -12.94
N ARG A 56 3.35 -2.87 -11.73
CA ARG A 56 4.11 -2.96 -10.47
C ARG A 56 4.98 -4.22 -10.47
N ALA A 57 4.40 -5.37 -10.85
CA ALA A 57 5.12 -6.63 -10.97
C ALA A 57 6.26 -6.60 -11.99
N GLU A 58 6.08 -5.95 -13.14
CA GLU A 58 7.15 -5.77 -14.15
C GLU A 58 8.36 -5.02 -13.55
N VAL A 59 8.10 -3.94 -12.80
CA VAL A 59 9.14 -3.15 -12.12
C VAL A 59 9.86 -3.98 -11.06
N GLU A 60 9.12 -4.71 -10.22
CA GLU A 60 9.72 -5.59 -9.20
C GLU A 60 10.58 -6.71 -9.82
N LEU A 61 10.16 -7.25 -10.97
CA LEU A 61 10.93 -8.27 -11.68
C LEU A 61 12.20 -7.70 -12.31
N GLU A 62 12.15 -6.48 -12.84
CA GLU A 62 13.33 -5.80 -13.34
C GLU A 62 14.33 -5.50 -12.21
N TYR A 63 13.83 -5.03 -11.06
CA TYR A 63 14.63 -4.81 -9.86
C TYR A 63 15.30 -6.11 -9.38
N SER A 64 14.52 -7.19 -9.27
CA SER A 64 15.01 -8.53 -8.96
C SER A 64 16.18 -8.96 -9.86
N ARG A 65 16.01 -8.83 -11.19
CA ARG A 65 17.05 -9.16 -12.18
C ARG A 65 18.28 -8.26 -12.05
N GLY A 66 18.10 -7.00 -11.68
CA GLY A 66 19.18 -6.06 -11.42
C GLY A 66 20.05 -6.50 -10.23
N LEU A 67 19.41 -6.85 -9.12
CA LEU A 67 20.06 -7.35 -7.91
C LEU A 67 20.78 -8.68 -8.16
N ASP A 68 20.15 -9.61 -8.89
CA ASP A 68 20.75 -10.91 -9.18
C ASP A 68 22.03 -10.76 -10.01
N LYS A 69 21.96 -9.98 -11.10
CA LYS A 69 23.13 -9.64 -11.93
C LYS A 69 24.23 -8.96 -11.13
N LEU A 70 23.88 -8.11 -10.17
CA LEU A 70 24.84 -7.45 -9.29
C LEU A 70 25.56 -8.50 -8.41
N ALA A 71 24.81 -9.34 -7.71
CA ALA A 71 25.37 -10.38 -6.84
C ALA A 71 26.21 -11.39 -7.64
N GLU A 72 25.76 -11.84 -8.80
CA GLU A 72 26.50 -12.73 -9.70
C GLU A 72 27.82 -12.14 -10.17
N ARG A 73 27.86 -10.85 -10.54
CA ARG A 73 29.10 -10.18 -10.96
C ARG A 73 30.17 -10.24 -9.86
N PHE A 74 29.79 -10.05 -8.61
CA PHE A 74 30.74 -10.02 -7.50
C PHE A 74 31.13 -11.42 -7.01
N THR A 75 30.25 -12.41 -7.14
CA THR A 75 30.59 -13.81 -6.82
C THR A 75 31.45 -14.45 -7.91
N SER A 76 31.14 -14.22 -9.19
CA SER A 76 31.94 -14.74 -10.32
C SER A 76 33.32 -14.07 -10.42
N ARG A 77 33.43 -12.80 -10.02
CA ARG A 77 34.69 -12.04 -10.00
C ARG A 77 35.61 -12.43 -8.84
N SER A 78 35.07 -12.95 -7.74
CA SER A 78 35.88 -13.61 -6.69
C SER A 78 36.73 -14.76 -7.25
N GLY A 79 36.30 -15.37 -8.37
CA GLY A 79 37.08 -16.37 -9.11
C GLY A 79 37.97 -15.83 -10.24
N ARG A 80 37.90 -14.54 -10.63
CA ARG A 80 38.61 -13.99 -11.81
C ARG A 80 39.56 -12.82 -11.54
N LEU A 81 39.46 -12.13 -10.40
CA LEU A 81 40.43 -11.10 -9.99
C LEU A 81 41.53 -11.73 -9.12
N GLY A 82 42.63 -12.17 -9.75
CA GLY A 82 43.87 -12.53 -9.03
C GLY A 82 44.71 -13.54 -9.80
N GLY A 83 45.85 -13.09 -10.32
CA GLY A 83 46.80 -13.94 -11.03
C GLY A 83 47.40 -15.05 -10.15
N SER A 84 47.64 -16.19 -10.79
CA SER A 84 48.83 -17.05 -10.66
C SER A 84 49.47 -17.40 -9.30
N SER A 85 48.80 -17.24 -8.15
CA SER A 85 49.31 -17.77 -6.87
C SER A 85 48.28 -18.65 -6.17
N GLN A 86 48.64 -19.93 -6.00
CA GLN A 86 47.87 -20.96 -5.30
C GLN A 86 47.45 -20.54 -3.87
N GLU A 87 48.20 -19.64 -3.23
CA GLU A 87 47.97 -19.13 -1.87
C GLU A 87 46.86 -18.08 -1.78
N GLN A 88 46.67 -17.20 -2.78
CA GLN A 88 45.52 -16.29 -2.78
C GLN A 88 44.20 -17.06 -2.94
N GLN A 89 44.25 -18.29 -3.48
CA GLN A 89 43.06 -19.14 -3.60
C GLN A 89 42.64 -19.77 -2.27
N SER A 90 43.51 -19.93 -1.27
CA SER A 90 43.12 -20.56 0.01
C SER A 90 42.15 -19.65 0.80
N PHE A 91 42.49 -18.37 0.99
CA PHE A 91 41.59 -17.40 1.65
C PHE A 91 40.31 -17.08 0.88
N ARG A 92 40.32 -17.27 -0.45
CA ARG A 92 39.16 -17.00 -1.32
C ARG A 92 38.16 -18.16 -1.35
N LYS A 93 38.59 -19.39 -1.04
CA LYS A 93 37.74 -20.59 -1.10
C LYS A 93 36.82 -20.72 0.10
N GLU A 94 37.15 -20.10 1.21
CA GLU A 94 36.38 -20.17 2.46
C GLU A 94 36.07 -18.75 2.96
N PRO A 95 34.88 -18.22 2.62
CA PRO A 95 34.48 -16.83 2.94
C PRO A 95 34.45 -16.52 4.44
N THR A 96 34.45 -17.55 5.29
CA THR A 96 34.44 -17.48 6.76
C THR A 96 35.84 -17.44 7.38
N LEU A 97 36.90 -17.51 6.56
CA LEU A 97 38.27 -17.48 7.08
C LEU A 97 38.57 -16.15 7.78
N LEU A 98 38.25 -15.01 7.19
CA LEU A 98 38.47 -13.71 7.83
C LEU A 98 37.14 -13.02 8.08
N SER A 99 36.99 -12.39 9.25
CA SER A 99 35.73 -11.77 9.66
C SER A 99 35.22 -10.71 8.66
N PRO A 100 36.04 -9.86 8.00
CA PRO A 100 35.54 -8.95 6.97
C PRO A 100 35.07 -9.65 5.69
N LEU A 101 35.66 -10.80 5.35
CA LEU A 101 35.22 -11.61 4.20
C LEU A 101 33.86 -12.25 4.49
N HIS A 102 33.59 -12.57 5.76
CA HIS A 102 32.29 -13.05 6.20
C HIS A 102 31.23 -11.94 6.07
N CYS A 103 31.50 -10.72 6.53
CA CYS A 103 30.59 -9.58 6.34
C CYS A 103 30.25 -9.37 4.85
N TRP A 104 31.27 -9.44 3.98
CA TRP A 104 31.08 -9.36 2.53
C TRP A 104 30.21 -10.49 1.97
N ALA A 105 30.41 -11.72 2.45
CA ALA A 105 29.59 -12.86 2.03
C ALA A 105 28.12 -12.71 2.45
N VAL A 106 27.87 -12.27 3.69
CA VAL A 106 26.51 -12.00 4.20
C VAL A 106 25.83 -10.89 3.40
N LEU A 107 26.54 -9.80 3.08
CA LEU A 107 26.01 -8.72 2.24
C LEU A 107 25.61 -9.20 0.83
N LEU A 108 26.44 -10.05 0.21
CA LEU A 108 26.12 -10.64 -1.09
C LEU A 108 24.92 -11.59 -1.01
N GLU A 109 24.80 -12.40 0.05
CA GLU A 109 23.64 -13.28 0.22
C GLU A 109 22.36 -12.49 0.51
N HIS A 110 22.43 -11.43 1.30
CA HIS A 110 21.30 -10.51 1.52
C HIS A 110 20.80 -9.92 0.20
N THR A 111 21.71 -9.49 -0.67
CA THR A 111 21.38 -8.99 -2.01
C THR A 111 20.67 -10.05 -2.87
N ARG A 112 21.11 -11.31 -2.80
CA ARG A 112 20.45 -12.44 -3.50
C ARG A 112 19.08 -12.72 -2.93
N GLN A 113 18.95 -12.70 -1.61
CA GLN A 113 17.65 -12.92 -0.97
C GLN A 113 16.68 -11.83 -1.38
N GLN A 114 17.07 -10.56 -1.38
CA GLN A 114 16.25 -9.45 -1.85
C GLN A 114 15.82 -9.61 -3.32
N SER A 115 16.72 -10.11 -4.18
CA SER A 115 16.36 -10.48 -5.56
C SER A 115 15.25 -11.54 -5.61
N ARG A 116 15.39 -12.63 -4.85
CA ARG A 116 14.39 -13.73 -4.81
C ARG A 116 13.04 -13.26 -4.28
N GLU A 117 13.03 -12.45 -3.22
CA GLU A 117 11.80 -11.89 -2.64
C GLU A 117 11.09 -10.95 -3.61
N SER A 118 11.84 -10.10 -4.32
CA SER A 118 11.27 -9.18 -5.33
C SER A 118 10.67 -9.95 -6.51
N ALA A 119 11.29 -11.06 -6.93
CA ALA A 119 10.71 -11.95 -7.93
C ALA A 119 9.43 -12.63 -7.43
N ALA A 120 9.42 -13.14 -6.20
CA ALA A 120 8.22 -13.76 -5.62
C ALA A 120 7.08 -12.75 -5.45
N LEU A 121 7.38 -11.51 -5.06
CA LEU A 121 6.40 -10.42 -5.00
C LEU A 121 5.83 -10.15 -6.40
N SER A 122 6.67 -10.04 -7.43
CA SER A 122 6.24 -9.89 -8.81
C SER A 122 5.26 -10.99 -9.25
N GLU A 123 5.56 -12.25 -8.97
CA GLU A 123 4.68 -13.39 -9.29
C GLU A 123 3.31 -13.29 -8.60
N VAL A 124 3.28 -12.91 -7.32
CA VAL A 124 2.04 -12.74 -6.55
C VAL A 124 1.18 -11.59 -7.11
N LEU A 125 1.81 -10.47 -7.45
CA LEU A 125 1.15 -9.29 -7.98
C LEU A 125 0.56 -9.53 -9.38
N ALA A 126 1.38 -10.06 -10.31
CA ALA A 126 0.97 -10.31 -11.69
C ALA A 126 -0.01 -11.48 -11.85
N GLY A 127 0.09 -12.50 -10.99
CA GLY A 127 -0.74 -13.69 -11.07
C GLY A 127 -1.97 -13.61 -10.16
N PRO A 128 -1.94 -14.21 -8.95
CA PRO A 128 -3.11 -14.35 -8.09
C PRO A 128 -3.86 -13.06 -7.79
N LEU A 129 -3.15 -11.95 -7.56
CA LEU A 129 -3.78 -10.68 -7.19
C LEU A 129 -4.50 -10.01 -8.37
N ALA A 130 -3.81 -9.87 -9.51
CA ALA A 130 -4.43 -9.33 -10.73
C ALA A 130 -5.60 -10.18 -11.22
N GLN A 131 -5.50 -11.51 -11.10
CA GLN A 131 -6.59 -12.43 -11.43
C GLN A 131 -7.79 -12.23 -10.48
N ARG A 132 -7.56 -12.09 -9.18
CA ARG A 132 -8.62 -11.85 -8.20
C ARG A 132 -9.39 -10.57 -8.51
N LEU A 133 -8.69 -9.48 -8.85
CA LEU A 133 -9.33 -8.22 -9.25
C LEU A 133 -10.17 -8.38 -10.52
N SER A 134 -9.69 -9.16 -11.49
CA SER A 134 -10.44 -9.49 -12.71
C SER A 134 -11.73 -10.27 -12.41
N HIS A 135 -11.67 -11.29 -11.54
CA HIS A 135 -12.85 -12.03 -11.11
C HIS A 135 -13.87 -11.15 -10.37
N ILE A 136 -13.41 -10.24 -9.52
CA ILE A 136 -14.31 -9.27 -8.86
C ILE A 136 -15.02 -8.41 -9.92
N SER A 137 -14.32 -7.98 -10.98
CA SER A 137 -14.90 -7.18 -12.07
C SER A 137 -15.99 -7.95 -12.83
N GLU A 138 -15.76 -9.23 -13.10
CA GLU A 138 -16.76 -10.13 -13.69
C GLU A 138 -17.99 -10.31 -12.79
N ASP A 139 -17.76 -10.47 -11.48
CA ASP A 139 -18.83 -10.60 -10.49
C ASP A 139 -19.68 -9.33 -10.40
N VAL A 140 -19.06 -8.15 -10.39
CA VAL A 140 -19.76 -6.86 -10.45
C VAL A 140 -20.62 -6.79 -11.72
N GLY A 141 -20.05 -7.11 -12.89
CA GLY A 141 -20.80 -7.10 -14.15
C GLY A 141 -22.00 -8.06 -14.15
N ARG A 142 -21.82 -9.25 -13.57
CA ARG A 142 -22.89 -10.25 -13.41
C ARG A 142 -23.98 -9.78 -12.44
N ILE A 143 -23.62 -9.14 -11.33
CA ILE A 143 -24.55 -8.60 -10.34
C ILE A 143 -25.36 -7.45 -10.95
N VAL A 144 -24.69 -6.46 -11.54
CA VAL A 144 -25.33 -5.30 -12.21
C VAL A 144 -26.33 -5.76 -13.27
N LYS A 145 -25.97 -6.77 -14.07
CA LYS A 145 -26.89 -7.36 -15.07
C LYS A 145 -28.13 -7.99 -14.44
N LYS A 146 -28.02 -8.62 -13.27
CA LYS A 146 -29.18 -9.19 -12.54
C LYS A 146 -30.02 -8.08 -11.93
N THR A 147 -29.40 -7.09 -11.29
CA THR A 147 -30.06 -5.93 -10.71
C THR A 147 -30.84 -5.14 -11.77
N LYS A 148 -30.26 -4.91 -12.96
CA LYS A 148 -30.95 -4.31 -14.10
C LYS A 148 -32.23 -5.03 -14.49
N LYS A 149 -32.22 -6.38 -14.49
CA LYS A 149 -33.44 -7.16 -14.78
C LYS A 149 -34.50 -6.95 -13.71
N MET A 150 -34.11 -6.89 -12.44
CA MET A 150 -35.00 -6.61 -11.32
C MET A 150 -35.58 -5.19 -11.42
N TYR A 151 -34.74 -4.19 -11.74
CA TYR A 151 -35.17 -2.83 -12.03
C TYR A 151 -36.25 -2.78 -13.12
N HIS A 152 -36.04 -3.50 -14.23
CA HIS A 152 -37.03 -3.53 -15.32
C HIS A 152 -38.38 -4.14 -14.91
N VAL A 153 -38.41 -5.08 -13.96
CA VAL A 153 -39.67 -5.60 -13.40
C VAL A 153 -40.39 -4.49 -12.66
N TYR A 154 -39.73 -3.80 -11.72
CA TYR A 154 -40.31 -2.66 -10.99
C TYR A 154 -40.78 -1.54 -11.92
N HIS A 155 -39.95 -1.20 -12.92
CA HIS A 155 -40.31 -0.21 -13.93
C HIS A 155 -41.57 -0.62 -14.71
N SER A 156 -41.66 -1.88 -15.15
CA SER A 156 -42.84 -2.38 -15.85
C SER A 156 -44.08 -2.40 -14.96
N GLU A 157 -43.94 -2.77 -13.69
CA GLU A 157 -45.04 -2.78 -12.73
C GLU A 157 -45.55 -1.38 -12.43
N SER A 158 -44.66 -0.40 -12.28
CA SER A 158 -45.01 1.02 -12.12
C SER A 158 -45.80 1.54 -13.32
N MET A 159 -45.35 1.24 -14.55
CA MET A 159 -46.07 1.61 -15.79
C MET A 159 -47.45 0.93 -15.88
N ASN A 160 -47.56 -0.33 -15.45
CA ASN A 160 -48.84 -1.05 -15.40
C ASN A 160 -49.78 -0.49 -14.32
N ALA A 161 -49.25 -0.04 -13.20
CA ALA A 161 -50.01 0.58 -12.12
C ALA A 161 -50.56 1.96 -12.55
N GLU A 162 -49.72 2.75 -13.21
CA GLU A 162 -50.10 4.04 -13.80
C GLU A 162 -51.24 3.88 -14.83
N THR A 163 -51.11 2.94 -15.76
CA THR A 163 -52.15 2.69 -16.80
C THR A 163 -53.48 2.25 -16.19
N LYS A 164 -53.48 1.40 -15.16
CA LYS A 164 -54.70 1.01 -14.43
C LYS A 164 -55.36 2.19 -13.72
N LEU A 165 -54.58 3.07 -13.10
CA LEU A 165 -55.08 4.28 -12.46
C LEU A 165 -55.74 5.21 -13.48
N ARG A 166 -55.13 5.39 -14.66
CA ARG A 166 -55.72 6.16 -15.78
C ARG A 166 -57.03 5.57 -16.30
N GLU A 167 -57.14 4.24 -16.34
CA GLU A 167 -58.40 3.61 -16.71
C GLU A 167 -59.49 3.86 -15.67
N ALA A 168 -59.18 3.70 -14.38
CA ALA A 168 -60.11 3.96 -13.29
C ALA A 168 -60.58 5.42 -13.27
N GLU A 169 -59.67 6.37 -13.49
CA GLU A 169 -59.96 7.80 -13.65
C GLU A 169 -60.94 8.05 -14.81
N ARG A 170 -60.65 7.55 -16.02
CA ARG A 170 -61.56 7.69 -17.17
C ARG A 170 -62.93 7.06 -16.94
N GLN A 171 -62.99 5.94 -16.21
CA GLN A 171 -64.25 5.29 -15.87
C GLN A 171 -65.08 6.13 -14.88
N GLU A 172 -64.44 6.80 -13.91
CA GLU A 172 -65.09 7.78 -13.03
C GLU A 172 -65.67 8.93 -13.87
N GLU A 173 -64.84 9.60 -14.66
CA GLU A 173 -65.23 10.75 -15.48
C GLU A 173 -66.42 10.44 -16.41
N LYS A 174 -66.39 9.27 -17.05
CA LYS A 174 -67.44 8.81 -17.97
C LYS A 174 -68.78 8.59 -17.25
N ARG A 175 -68.76 8.16 -15.99
CA ARG A 175 -69.97 7.93 -15.18
C ARG A 175 -70.45 9.24 -14.54
N SER A 176 -69.54 10.05 -14.02
CA SER A 176 -69.81 11.38 -13.46
C SER A 176 -70.41 12.34 -14.51
N GLY A 177 -69.85 12.37 -15.72
CA GLY A 177 -70.35 13.21 -16.83
C GLY A 177 -71.77 12.85 -17.32
N ARG A 178 -72.17 11.57 -17.23
CA ARG A 178 -73.55 11.13 -17.55
C ARG A 178 -74.56 11.54 -16.49
N SER A 179 -74.12 11.78 -15.26
CA SER A 179 -74.97 12.22 -14.14
C SER A 179 -75.48 13.65 -14.34
N ALA A 180 -74.62 14.55 -14.83
CA ALA A 180 -74.93 15.95 -15.10
C ALA A 180 -75.94 16.15 -16.26
N LEU A 181 -75.96 15.24 -17.22
CA LEU A 181 -76.92 15.25 -18.33
C LEU A 181 -78.31 14.76 -17.90
N SER A 182 -78.38 13.87 -16.90
CA SER A 182 -79.65 13.35 -16.39
C SER A 182 -80.36 14.33 -15.46
N THR A 183 -79.62 15.19 -14.74
CA THR A 183 -80.18 16.21 -13.83
C THR A 183 -80.69 17.45 -14.56
N THR A 184 -80.11 17.81 -15.71
CA THR A 184 -80.52 18.99 -16.50
C THR A 184 -81.88 18.83 -17.21
N THR A 185 -82.28 17.60 -17.55
CA THR A 185 -83.65 17.30 -18.02
C THR A 185 -84.72 17.35 -16.93
N THR A 186 -84.34 17.45 -15.65
CA THR A 186 -85.29 17.49 -14.52
C THR A 186 -85.61 18.91 -14.06
N THR A 187 -84.77 19.90 -14.35
CA THR A 187 -84.99 21.31 -13.93
C THR A 187 -85.59 22.20 -15.01
N SER A 188 -85.68 21.72 -16.27
CA SER A 188 -86.24 22.48 -17.39
C SER A 188 -87.76 22.34 -17.57
N ALA A 189 -88.45 21.59 -16.70
CA ALA A 189 -89.91 21.39 -16.77
C ALA A 189 -90.72 22.28 -15.81
N THR A 190 -90.12 23.29 -15.18
CA THR A 190 -90.80 24.12 -14.14
C THR A 190 -90.91 25.60 -14.48
N THR A 191 -90.70 26.04 -15.73
CA THR A 191 -90.73 27.48 -16.04
C THR A 191 -91.26 27.81 -17.43
N THR A 192 -92.59 27.83 -17.58
CA THR A 192 -93.31 28.66 -18.56
C THR A 192 -94.70 29.03 -18.02
N THR A 193 -94.74 30.15 -17.31
CA THR A 193 -95.72 31.27 -17.34
C THR A 193 -97.16 31.04 -17.82
N THR A 194 -98.08 31.10 -16.85
CA THR A 194 -99.26 32.01 -16.75
C THR A 194 -99.80 32.74 -17.99
N THR A 195 -101.09 32.51 -18.32
CA THR A 195 -102.12 33.57 -18.52
C THR A 195 -103.54 32.99 -18.29
N THR A 196 -104.34 33.77 -17.55
CA THR A 196 -105.77 33.73 -17.16
C THR A 196 -106.76 33.12 -18.18
N THR A 197 -107.89 32.46 -17.84
CA THR A 197 -109.07 32.90 -17.04
C THR A 197 -109.92 31.70 -16.50
N VAL A 198 -110.92 32.05 -15.67
CA VAL A 198 -111.72 31.30 -14.68
C VAL A 198 -112.81 30.37 -15.28
N GLU A 199 -113.02 29.15 -14.73
CA GLU A 199 -114.30 28.73 -14.10
C GLU A 199 -114.32 27.30 -13.48
N THR A 200 -115.00 27.26 -12.33
CA THR A 200 -115.50 26.23 -11.40
C THR A 200 -115.48 24.70 -11.71
N GLY A 201 -115.16 23.86 -10.69
CA GLY A 201 -115.60 22.45 -10.58
C GLY A 201 -114.55 21.40 -10.10
N PRO A 202 -114.89 20.38 -9.28
CA PRO A 202 -113.98 19.73 -8.32
C PRO A 202 -113.13 18.54 -8.81
N HIS A 203 -111.93 18.40 -8.24
CA HIS A 203 -110.99 17.27 -8.38
C HIS A 203 -111.54 15.91 -7.87
N ARG A 204 -111.11 14.77 -8.49
CA ARG A 204 -110.67 13.54 -7.78
C ARG A 204 -109.99 12.43 -8.63
N LYS A 205 -108.67 12.28 -8.42
CA LYS A 205 -107.92 11.07 -7.94
C LYS A 205 -107.53 9.86 -8.84
N SER A 206 -107.60 9.86 -10.17
CA SER A 206 -107.05 8.71 -10.96
C SER A 206 -105.73 8.97 -11.71
N SER A 207 -105.34 10.22 -11.98
CA SER A 207 -104.09 10.54 -12.71
C SER A 207 -102.83 10.56 -11.82
N LEU A 208 -102.97 10.75 -10.51
CA LEU A 208 -101.84 10.76 -9.56
C LEU A 208 -101.12 9.40 -9.46
N LYS A 209 -101.84 8.29 -9.64
CA LYS A 209 -101.27 6.93 -9.50
C LYS A 209 -100.39 6.53 -10.69
N LYS A 210 -100.66 7.07 -11.89
CA LYS A 210 -99.86 6.86 -13.11
C LYS A 210 -98.64 7.79 -13.15
N GLY A 211 -98.79 9.03 -12.66
CA GLY A 211 -97.67 9.95 -12.42
C GLY A 211 -96.71 9.43 -11.35
N GLY A 212 -97.23 8.86 -10.25
CA GLY A 212 -96.44 8.26 -9.18
C GLY A 212 -95.53 7.13 -9.65
N ARG A 213 -96.04 6.19 -10.47
CA ARG A 213 -95.24 5.09 -11.04
C ARG A 213 -94.14 5.57 -11.99
N LEU A 214 -94.37 6.66 -12.73
CA LEU A 214 -93.36 7.23 -13.63
C LEU A 214 -92.26 7.95 -12.84
N VAL A 215 -92.63 8.66 -11.77
CA VAL A 215 -91.69 9.28 -10.84
C VAL A 215 -90.85 8.22 -10.12
N GLU A 216 -91.48 7.14 -9.67
CA GLU A 216 -90.80 6.01 -9.00
C GLU A 216 -89.81 5.28 -9.94
N LYS A 217 -90.19 5.05 -11.21
CA LYS A 217 -89.28 4.50 -12.23
C LYS A 217 -88.12 5.43 -12.57
N ARG A 218 -88.34 6.75 -12.56
CA ARG A 218 -87.27 7.75 -12.76
C ARG A 218 -86.35 7.84 -11.55
N GLN A 219 -86.90 7.77 -10.34
CA GLN A 219 -86.16 7.73 -9.08
C GLN A 219 -85.28 6.48 -9.00
N ALA A 220 -85.80 5.30 -9.37
CA ALA A 220 -85.03 4.06 -9.42
C ALA A 220 -83.83 4.15 -10.38
N LYS A 221 -84.03 4.68 -11.60
CA LYS A 221 -82.94 4.91 -12.56
C LYS A 221 -81.89 5.92 -12.06
N TYR A 222 -82.34 6.97 -11.39
CA TYR A 222 -81.44 7.95 -10.77
C TYR A 222 -80.60 7.31 -9.66
N LEU A 223 -81.21 6.53 -8.77
CA LEU A 223 -80.50 5.82 -7.71
C LEU A 223 -79.52 4.78 -8.27
N GLU A 224 -79.89 4.05 -9.31
CA GLU A 224 -79.00 3.11 -10.01
C GLU A 224 -77.80 3.84 -10.66
N HIS A 225 -78.03 4.99 -11.29
CA HIS A 225 -76.97 5.80 -11.88
C HIS A 225 -76.04 6.40 -10.81
N LYS A 226 -76.62 6.93 -9.73
CA LYS A 226 -75.88 7.44 -8.57
C LYS A 226 -74.98 6.35 -7.98
N LEU A 227 -75.51 5.14 -7.79
CA LEU A 227 -74.75 3.99 -7.32
C LEU A 227 -73.58 3.63 -8.26
N LYS A 228 -73.80 3.66 -9.58
CA LYS A 228 -72.73 3.42 -10.58
C LYS A 228 -71.63 4.48 -10.53
N CYS A 229 -71.98 5.75 -10.32
CA CYS A 229 -71.00 6.83 -10.14
C CYS A 229 -70.20 6.63 -8.84
N THR A 230 -70.90 6.32 -7.74
CA THR A 230 -70.25 6.01 -6.45
C THR A 230 -69.30 4.83 -6.56
N LYS A 231 -69.70 3.75 -7.27
CA LYS A 231 -68.81 2.61 -7.50
C LYS A 231 -67.56 3.02 -8.28
N ALA A 232 -67.71 3.72 -9.41
CA ALA A 232 -66.56 4.15 -10.21
C ALA A 232 -65.60 5.07 -9.43
N ARG A 233 -66.15 5.96 -8.60
CA ARG A 233 -65.34 6.81 -7.71
C ARG A 233 -64.59 6.01 -6.66
N ASN A 234 -65.25 5.04 -6.02
CA ASN A 234 -64.60 4.20 -5.02
C ASN A 234 -63.47 3.36 -5.65
N GLU A 235 -63.68 2.78 -6.84
CA GLU A 235 -62.62 2.06 -7.58
C GLU A 235 -61.44 2.98 -7.93
N TYR A 236 -61.70 4.21 -8.37
CA TYR A 236 -60.65 5.20 -8.62
C TYR A 236 -59.87 5.54 -7.34
N LEU A 237 -60.55 5.81 -6.22
CA LEU A 237 -59.89 6.12 -4.94
C LEU A 237 -59.06 4.93 -4.40
N LEU A 238 -59.56 3.71 -4.55
CA LEU A 238 -58.81 2.50 -4.17
C LEU A 238 -57.56 2.31 -5.05
N SER A 239 -57.71 2.51 -6.36
CA SER A 239 -56.58 2.45 -7.30
C SER A 239 -55.55 3.53 -7.00
N LEU A 240 -55.99 4.76 -6.72
CA LEU A 240 -55.13 5.88 -6.36
C LEU A 240 -54.33 5.59 -5.08
N ALA A 241 -55.00 5.09 -4.04
CA ALA A 241 -54.35 4.71 -2.79
C ALA A 241 -53.32 3.59 -3.01
N SER A 242 -53.66 2.58 -3.82
CA SER A 242 -52.75 1.47 -4.15
C SER A 242 -51.52 1.94 -4.92
N VAL A 243 -51.68 2.81 -5.92
CA VAL A 243 -50.55 3.34 -6.72
C VAL A 243 -49.65 4.23 -5.86
N ASN A 244 -50.24 5.12 -5.06
CA ASN A 244 -49.46 5.98 -4.16
C ASN A 244 -48.67 5.17 -3.14
N ALA A 245 -49.25 4.11 -2.57
CA ALA A 245 -48.55 3.20 -1.67
C ALA A 245 -47.39 2.47 -2.37
N ALA A 246 -47.61 1.97 -3.59
CA ALA A 246 -46.55 1.30 -4.37
C ALA A 246 -45.39 2.25 -4.73
N ILE A 247 -45.69 3.47 -5.18
CA ILE A 247 -44.68 4.49 -5.47
C ILE A 247 -43.92 4.85 -4.19
N SER A 248 -44.62 5.08 -3.08
CA SER A 248 -43.98 5.40 -1.80
C SER A 248 -43.05 4.28 -1.34
N ASN A 249 -43.47 3.02 -1.44
CA ASN A 249 -42.63 1.89 -1.07
C ASN A 249 -41.39 1.78 -1.96
N TYR A 250 -41.54 1.99 -3.26
CA TYR A 250 -40.41 1.94 -4.19
C TYR A 250 -39.35 2.97 -3.84
N TYR A 251 -39.74 4.23 -3.64
CA TYR A 251 -38.79 5.32 -3.37
C TYR A 251 -38.24 5.32 -1.94
N LEU A 252 -38.94 4.72 -0.97
CA LEU A 252 -38.48 4.64 0.42
C LEU A 252 -37.66 3.38 0.72
N HIS A 253 -37.91 2.29 0.00
CA HIS A 253 -37.36 0.97 0.33
C HIS A 253 -36.75 0.29 -0.90
N ASP A 254 -37.56 -0.03 -1.91
CA ASP A 254 -37.14 -0.96 -2.97
C ASP A 254 -35.89 -0.46 -3.75
N ILE A 255 -35.79 0.85 -4.01
CA ILE A 255 -34.61 1.42 -4.70
C ILE A 255 -33.34 1.31 -3.86
N LEU A 256 -33.44 1.41 -2.53
CA LEU A 256 -32.30 1.27 -1.62
C LEU A 256 -31.87 -0.20 -1.55
N ASP A 257 -32.82 -1.12 -1.41
CA ASP A 257 -32.54 -2.56 -1.43
C ASP A 257 -31.89 -2.99 -2.76
N LEU A 258 -32.31 -2.37 -3.87
CA LEU A 258 -31.73 -2.57 -5.18
C LEU A 258 -30.28 -2.07 -5.27
N MET A 259 -29.98 -0.93 -4.67
CA MET A 259 -28.61 -0.40 -4.55
C MET A 259 -27.73 -1.33 -3.72
N ASP A 260 -28.23 -1.83 -2.58
CA ASP A 260 -27.52 -2.81 -1.76
C ASP A 260 -27.27 -4.12 -2.52
N CYS A 261 -28.22 -4.56 -3.35
CA CYS A 261 -28.04 -5.70 -4.24
C CYS A 261 -26.92 -5.48 -5.26
N CYS A 262 -26.78 -4.27 -5.82
CA CYS A 262 -25.67 -3.91 -6.70
C CYS A 262 -24.31 -3.99 -6.00
N ASP A 263 -24.26 -3.66 -4.71
CA ASP A 263 -23.03 -3.51 -3.95
C ASP A 263 -22.64 -4.79 -3.18
N THR A 264 -23.47 -5.82 -3.27
CA THR A 264 -23.34 -7.06 -2.52
C THR A 264 -21.97 -7.70 -2.71
N GLY A 265 -21.17 -7.69 -1.64
CA GLY A 265 -19.85 -8.32 -1.58
C GLY A 265 -18.70 -7.55 -2.23
N PHE A 266 -18.96 -6.46 -2.96
CA PHE A 266 -17.93 -5.71 -3.68
C PHE A 266 -16.86 -5.14 -2.74
N HIS A 267 -17.26 -4.39 -1.72
CA HIS A 267 -16.33 -3.74 -0.80
C HIS A 267 -15.47 -4.75 -0.04
N LEU A 268 -16.09 -5.83 0.46
CA LEU A 268 -15.38 -6.91 1.16
C LEU A 268 -14.38 -7.61 0.23
N ALA A 269 -14.78 -7.91 -1.01
CA ALA A 269 -13.91 -8.58 -1.97
C ALA A 269 -12.70 -7.72 -2.37
N LEU A 270 -12.94 -6.42 -2.61
CA LEU A 270 -11.88 -5.44 -2.89
C LEU A 270 -10.94 -5.28 -1.69
N GLU A 271 -11.49 -5.13 -0.48
CA GLU A 271 -10.73 -5.00 0.75
C GLU A 271 -9.84 -6.23 0.99
N GLN A 272 -10.35 -7.45 0.75
CA GLN A 272 -9.54 -8.67 0.83
C GLN A 272 -8.43 -8.73 -0.23
N ALA A 273 -8.68 -8.25 -1.45
CA ALA A 273 -7.64 -8.16 -2.48
C ALA A 273 -6.54 -7.19 -2.05
N LEU A 274 -6.89 -6.00 -1.57
CA LEU A 274 -5.92 -5.00 -1.11
C LEU A 274 -5.19 -5.45 0.17
N ARG A 275 -5.84 -6.17 1.09
CA ARG A 275 -5.13 -6.80 2.22
C ARG A 275 -4.10 -7.82 1.75
N SER A 276 -4.39 -8.58 0.69
CA SER A 276 -3.44 -9.55 0.13
C SER A 276 -2.20 -8.84 -0.45
N TYR A 277 -2.40 -7.68 -1.09
CA TYR A 277 -1.33 -6.79 -1.51
C TYR A 277 -0.48 -6.32 -0.32
N THR A 278 -1.11 -5.74 0.70
CA THR A 278 -0.40 -5.26 1.90
C THR A 278 0.37 -6.38 2.58
N ALA A 279 -0.22 -7.57 2.71
CA ALA A 279 0.45 -8.72 3.31
C ALA A 279 1.67 -9.19 2.48
N ALA A 280 1.60 -9.13 1.15
CA ALA A 280 2.74 -9.46 0.30
C ALA A 280 3.90 -8.48 0.51
N GLU A 281 3.63 -7.18 0.49
CA GLU A 281 4.62 -6.12 0.77
C GLU A 281 5.22 -6.25 2.18
N SER A 282 4.40 -6.49 3.20
CA SER A 282 4.89 -6.67 4.58
C SER A 282 5.82 -7.88 4.73
N ARG A 283 5.62 -8.97 3.97
CA ARG A 283 6.54 -10.12 3.98
C ARG A 283 7.90 -9.75 3.40
N THR A 284 7.93 -9.04 2.28
CA THR A 284 9.17 -8.55 1.67
C THR A 284 9.93 -7.65 2.64
N GLN A 285 9.24 -6.71 3.30
CA GLN A 285 9.83 -5.85 4.32
C GLN A 285 10.40 -6.62 5.51
N THR A 286 9.68 -7.64 5.99
CA THR A 286 10.15 -8.49 7.10
C THR A 286 11.41 -9.25 6.72
N SER A 287 11.44 -9.83 5.51
CA SER A 287 12.63 -10.54 4.98
C SER A 287 13.83 -9.59 4.85
N GLN A 288 13.59 -8.35 4.40
CA GLN A 288 14.63 -7.32 4.35
C GLN A 288 15.22 -7.03 5.73
N MET A 289 14.38 -6.81 6.74
CA MET A 289 14.83 -6.55 8.12
C MET A 289 15.60 -7.74 8.71
N GLN A 290 15.18 -8.96 8.45
CA GLN A 290 15.89 -10.16 8.89
C GLN A 290 17.31 -10.22 8.31
N GLY A 291 17.45 -9.95 7.01
CA GLY A 291 18.77 -9.97 6.37
C GLY A 291 19.68 -8.81 6.79
N LEU A 292 19.11 -7.64 7.13
CA LEU A 292 19.88 -6.57 7.78
C LEU A 292 20.35 -6.99 9.18
N GLY A 293 19.50 -7.67 9.96
CA GLY A 293 19.90 -8.23 11.25
C GLY A 293 21.05 -9.24 11.14
N SER A 294 21.06 -10.10 10.10
CA SER A 294 22.20 -10.99 9.83
C SER A 294 23.48 -10.24 9.48
N LEU A 295 23.38 -9.09 8.81
CA LEU A 295 24.54 -8.25 8.52
C LEU A 295 25.06 -7.57 9.78
N GLU A 296 24.18 -7.05 10.64
CA GLU A 296 24.53 -6.49 11.94
C GLU A 296 25.27 -7.52 12.80
N GLU A 297 24.77 -8.76 12.88
CA GLU A 297 25.44 -9.86 13.58
C GLU A 297 26.85 -10.13 13.01
N ALA A 298 27.00 -10.12 11.68
CA ALA A 298 28.31 -10.30 11.04
C ALA A 298 29.27 -9.13 11.31
N LEU A 299 28.75 -7.90 11.47
CA LEU A 299 29.54 -6.72 11.83
C LEU A 299 30.00 -6.78 13.30
N GLU A 300 29.11 -7.21 14.20
CA GLU A 300 29.45 -7.43 15.62
C GLU A 300 30.49 -8.57 15.79
N ALA A 301 30.51 -9.53 14.86
CA ALA A 301 31.46 -10.63 14.82
C ALA A 301 32.83 -10.30 14.20
N LEU A 302 33.12 -9.02 13.88
CA LEU A 302 34.44 -8.60 13.43
C LEU A 302 35.50 -8.85 14.51
N ASP A 303 36.51 -9.68 14.20
CA ASP A 303 37.48 -10.19 15.17
C ASP A 303 38.93 -10.05 14.66
N PRO A 304 39.53 -8.84 14.77
CA PRO A 304 40.93 -8.63 14.37
C PRO A 304 41.96 -9.57 15.01
N PRO A 305 41.93 -9.89 16.33
CA PRO A 305 42.88 -10.84 16.90
C PRO A 305 42.64 -12.27 16.43
N GLY A 306 41.40 -12.72 16.26
CA GLY A 306 41.09 -14.03 15.69
C GLY A 306 41.53 -14.15 14.24
N ASP A 307 41.31 -13.12 13.43
CA ASP A 307 41.76 -13.05 12.04
C ASP A 307 43.28 -13.16 11.94
N LYS A 308 44.01 -12.45 12.81
CA LYS A 308 45.48 -12.58 12.91
C LYS A 308 45.89 -14.01 13.25
N ALA A 309 45.22 -14.66 14.21
CA ALA A 309 45.53 -16.03 14.59
C ALA A 309 45.34 -17.00 13.42
N LYS A 310 44.23 -16.86 12.67
CA LYS A 310 43.96 -17.66 11.47
C LYS A 310 44.99 -17.45 10.37
N VAL A 311 45.46 -16.21 10.15
CA VAL A 311 46.55 -15.95 9.18
C VAL A 311 47.84 -16.68 9.59
N LEU A 312 48.20 -16.64 10.87
CA LEU A 312 49.37 -17.36 11.40
C LEU A 312 49.22 -18.88 11.26
N GLU A 313 48.01 -19.41 11.47
CA GLU A 313 47.69 -20.84 11.33
C GLU A 313 47.75 -21.29 9.87
N VAL A 314 47.05 -20.60 8.96
CA VAL A 314 47.00 -20.91 7.52
C VAL A 314 48.40 -20.83 6.89
N HIS A 315 49.24 -19.91 7.37
CA HIS A 315 50.62 -19.74 6.90
C HIS A 315 51.66 -20.17 7.93
N ALA A 316 51.37 -21.24 8.69
CA ALA A 316 52.26 -21.70 9.76
C ALA A 316 53.71 -21.90 9.28
N MET A 317 53.93 -22.41 8.06
CA MET A 317 55.29 -22.59 7.51
C MET A 317 56.06 -21.28 7.31
N ALA A 318 55.38 -20.17 7.05
CA ALA A 318 56.02 -18.87 6.86
C ALA A 318 56.30 -18.15 8.19
N PHE A 319 55.48 -18.41 9.22
CA PHE A 319 55.52 -17.69 10.49
C PHE A 319 56.03 -18.53 11.67
N CYS A 320 56.31 -19.83 11.48
CA CYS A 320 56.90 -20.66 12.52
C CYS A 320 58.30 -20.15 12.88
N PRO A 321 58.63 -20.01 14.19
CA PRO A 321 59.98 -19.62 14.59
C PRO A 321 61.03 -20.59 14.05
N PRO A 322 62.18 -20.11 13.56
CA PRO A 322 63.28 -20.99 13.15
C PRO A 322 63.86 -21.72 14.36
N LEU A 323 64.61 -22.80 14.09
CA LEU A 323 65.42 -23.45 15.11
C LEU A 323 66.40 -22.47 15.72
N ARG A 324 66.65 -22.60 17.02
CA ARG A 324 67.68 -21.81 17.71
C ARG A 324 69.04 -22.18 17.12
N PHE A 325 69.91 -21.19 16.99
CA PHE A 325 71.32 -21.47 16.74
C PHE A 325 71.91 -22.15 17.96
N GLU A 326 72.56 -23.28 17.75
CA GLU A 326 73.26 -24.03 18.78
C GLU A 326 74.77 -23.78 18.65
N TYR A 327 75.48 -23.82 19.78
CA TYR A 327 76.95 -23.81 19.77
C TYR A 327 77.46 -24.98 18.93
N GLN A 328 78.43 -24.72 18.06
CA GLN A 328 79.07 -25.74 17.22
C GLN A 328 80.48 -25.96 17.75
N PRO A 329 80.74 -27.05 18.50
CA PRO A 329 82.06 -27.34 19.04
C PRO A 329 83.11 -27.47 17.93
N HIS A 330 84.29 -26.92 18.16
CA HIS A 330 85.45 -27.07 17.29
C HIS A 330 86.39 -28.12 17.88
N GLU A 331 86.79 -29.14 17.11
CA GLU A 331 87.72 -30.21 17.53
C GLU A 331 87.35 -30.86 18.89
N ASP A 332 86.07 -31.25 19.03
CA ASP A 332 85.53 -31.95 20.21
C ASP A 332 85.58 -31.16 21.54
N ASP A 333 85.48 -29.83 21.50
CA ASP A 333 85.34 -29.00 22.70
C ASP A 333 84.09 -29.38 23.53
N GLU A 334 84.32 -29.85 24.76
CA GLU A 334 83.26 -30.28 25.69
C GLU A 334 82.64 -29.11 26.48
N VAL A 335 83.19 -27.88 26.38
CA VAL A 335 82.72 -26.71 27.11
C VAL A 335 81.69 -25.92 26.28
N ALA A 336 80.42 -26.03 26.65
CA ALA A 336 79.30 -25.32 26.00
C ALA A 336 78.73 -24.15 26.83
N GLU A 337 79.31 -23.87 28.00
CA GLU A 337 78.89 -22.82 28.91
C GLU A 337 80.01 -21.81 29.15
N VAL A 338 79.66 -20.60 29.58
CA VAL A 338 80.64 -19.56 29.87
C VAL A 338 81.45 -19.94 31.12
N LEU A 339 82.70 -20.37 30.93
CA LEU A 339 83.66 -20.57 32.02
C LEU A 339 84.50 -19.30 32.22
N ILE A 340 84.64 -18.88 33.49
CA ILE A 340 85.42 -17.70 33.86
C ILE A 340 86.64 -18.14 34.66
N GLU A 341 87.75 -18.35 33.96
CA GLU A 341 89.07 -18.60 34.56
C GLU A 341 89.57 -17.34 35.29
N MET A 342 90.39 -17.51 36.34
CA MET A 342 90.80 -16.44 37.25
C MET A 342 91.45 -15.25 36.51
N GLU A 343 92.18 -15.56 35.45
CA GLU A 343 92.92 -14.67 34.56
C GLU A 343 92.01 -13.79 33.67
N LEU A 344 90.77 -14.22 33.41
CA LEU A 344 89.81 -13.53 32.54
C LEU A 344 88.79 -12.70 33.30
N TRP A 345 88.77 -12.75 34.64
CA TRP A 345 87.78 -12.04 35.46
C TRP A 345 87.79 -10.53 35.25
N ASP A 346 88.98 -9.93 35.16
CA ASP A 346 89.13 -8.49 35.01
C ASP A 346 88.69 -7.98 33.61
N GLU A 347 88.51 -8.88 32.64
CA GLU A 347 87.99 -8.55 31.30
C GLU A 347 86.49 -8.88 31.16
N ILE A 348 86.07 -10.07 31.59
CA ILE A 348 84.70 -10.57 31.41
C ILE A 348 83.71 -9.87 32.33
N LEU A 349 84.06 -9.64 33.61
CA LEU A 349 83.14 -9.05 34.58
C LEU A 349 82.76 -7.60 34.20
N PRO A 350 83.70 -6.70 33.84
CA PRO A 350 83.34 -5.37 33.37
C PRO A 350 82.53 -5.38 32.07
N ARG A 351 82.82 -6.34 31.16
CA ARG A 351 82.05 -6.50 29.91
C ARG A 351 80.61 -6.91 30.18
N ALA A 352 80.38 -7.90 31.05
CA ALA A 352 79.04 -8.31 31.44
C ALA A 352 78.26 -7.18 32.12
N GLN A 353 78.91 -6.42 33.03
CA GLN A 353 78.31 -5.25 33.67
C GLN A 353 77.97 -4.14 32.66
N ASN A 354 78.84 -3.91 31.67
CA ASN A 354 78.58 -2.95 30.59
C ASN A 354 77.37 -3.36 29.73
N ILE A 355 77.30 -4.63 29.34
CA ILE A 355 76.17 -5.17 28.57
C ILE A 355 74.87 -5.06 29.37
N GLN A 356 74.87 -5.43 30.65
CA GLN A 356 73.69 -5.33 31.50
C GLN A 356 73.22 -3.88 31.66
N SER A 357 74.11 -2.94 31.98
CA SER A 357 73.76 -1.51 32.10
C SER A 357 73.19 -0.92 30.81
N ARG A 358 73.74 -1.32 29.66
CA ARG A 358 73.22 -0.93 28.33
C ARG A 358 71.84 -1.52 28.06
N LEU A 359 71.61 -2.80 28.39
CA LEU A 359 70.32 -3.45 28.23
C LEU A 359 69.25 -2.79 29.12
N ASP A 360 69.57 -2.47 30.36
CA ASP A 360 68.65 -1.80 31.28
C ASP A 360 68.26 -0.41 30.73
N GLN A 361 69.25 0.38 30.30
CA GLN A 361 69.01 1.68 29.67
C GLN A 361 68.16 1.56 28.39
N LYS A 362 68.45 0.58 27.53
CA LYS A 362 67.68 0.35 26.29
C LYS A 362 66.27 -0.14 26.57
N THR A 363 66.05 -0.89 27.65
CA THR A 363 64.73 -1.33 28.08
C THR A 363 63.86 -0.13 28.45
N ILE A 364 64.40 0.79 29.26
CA ILE A 364 63.71 2.03 29.65
C ILE A 364 63.35 2.87 28.41
N GLU A 365 64.32 3.12 27.53
CA GLU A 365 64.08 3.87 26.29
C GLU A 365 63.00 3.21 25.41
N THR A 366 63.03 1.88 25.29
CA THR A 366 62.06 1.12 24.50
C THR A 366 60.65 1.20 25.10
N GLU A 367 60.53 1.21 26.43
CA GLU A 367 59.25 1.39 27.11
C GLU A 367 58.65 2.78 26.89
N GLU A 368 59.48 3.83 26.89
CA GLU A 368 59.04 5.20 26.59
C GLU A 368 58.50 5.32 25.16
N VAL A 369 59.24 4.80 24.17
CA VAL A 369 58.79 4.76 22.77
C VAL A 369 57.51 3.93 22.62
N ASN A 370 57.38 2.82 23.36
CA ASN A 370 56.16 2.00 23.34
C ASN A 370 54.94 2.74 23.93
N LYS A 371 55.11 3.59 24.94
CA LYS A 371 54.03 4.44 25.45
C LYS A 371 53.56 5.44 24.38
N THR A 372 54.50 6.10 23.70
CA THR A 372 54.18 6.99 22.57
C THR A 372 53.45 6.24 21.47
N LEU A 373 53.93 5.05 21.09
CA LEU A 373 53.32 4.21 20.06
C LEU A 373 51.87 3.84 20.41
N LYS A 374 51.61 3.43 21.66
CA LYS A 374 50.26 3.09 22.14
C LYS A 374 49.34 4.31 22.17
N ALA A 375 49.84 5.47 22.60
CA ALA A 375 49.07 6.71 22.61
C ALA A 375 48.69 7.16 21.19
N THR A 376 49.64 7.10 20.24
CA THR A 376 49.38 7.40 18.84
C THR A 376 48.38 6.43 18.21
N LEU A 377 48.50 5.12 18.48
CA LEU A 377 47.53 4.13 18.01
C LEU A 377 46.12 4.44 18.53
N LYS A 378 45.98 4.78 19.81
CA LYS A 378 44.71 5.15 20.40
C LYS A 378 44.10 6.38 19.71
N ALA A 379 44.89 7.42 19.49
CA ALA A 379 44.45 8.63 18.79
C ALA A 379 44.00 8.34 17.34
N LEU A 380 44.68 7.43 16.64
CA LEU A 380 44.29 7.00 15.30
C LEU A 380 42.94 6.29 15.30
N LEU A 381 42.73 5.35 16.24
CA LEU A 381 41.48 4.59 16.33
C LEU A 381 40.29 5.50 16.70
N GLU A 382 40.51 6.47 17.60
CA GLU A 382 39.49 7.47 17.96
C GLU A 382 39.12 8.38 16.78
N ALA A 383 40.10 8.79 15.98
CA ALA A 383 39.85 9.58 14.77
C ALA A 383 38.99 8.80 13.76
N VAL A 384 39.31 7.53 13.51
CA VAL A 384 38.55 6.66 12.58
C VAL A 384 37.12 6.44 13.04
N ALA A 385 36.88 6.25 14.34
CA ALA A 385 35.54 6.03 14.89
C ALA A 385 34.62 7.27 14.85
N SER A 386 35.17 8.47 14.63
CA SER A 386 34.41 9.73 14.69
C SER A 386 33.74 10.15 13.36
N GLU A 387 34.03 9.45 12.26
CA GLU A 387 33.56 9.81 10.90
C GLU A 387 32.10 9.39 10.61
N ASP A 388 31.48 8.55 11.44
CA ASP A 388 30.18 7.92 11.16
C ASP A 388 28.96 8.88 11.26
N GLY A 389 29.07 9.98 12.00
CA GLY A 389 27.96 10.93 12.20
C GLY A 389 27.61 11.76 10.95
N ASP A 390 28.60 12.09 10.12
CA ASP A 390 28.44 13.08 9.05
C ASP A 390 27.69 12.51 7.81
N ILE A 391 27.67 11.19 7.61
CA ILE A 391 27.00 10.54 6.46
C ILE A 391 25.49 10.42 6.69
N LEU A 392 25.06 10.12 7.91
CA LEU A 392 23.64 9.88 8.23
C LEU A 392 22.80 11.18 8.12
N ASP A 393 23.39 12.32 8.46
CA ASP A 393 22.75 13.64 8.35
C ASP A 393 22.51 14.07 6.89
N SER A 394 23.33 13.58 5.95
CA SER A 394 23.17 13.88 4.52
C SER A 394 21.92 13.25 3.91
N LEU A 395 21.47 12.10 4.43
CA LEU A 395 20.25 11.42 4.00
C LEU A 395 18.98 12.14 4.49
N GLN A 396 19.05 12.87 5.61
CA GLN A 396 17.93 13.64 6.14
C GLN A 396 17.75 15.00 5.46
N ALA A 397 18.80 15.54 4.83
CA ALA A 397 18.80 16.86 4.19
C ALA A 397 18.11 16.93 2.82
N SER A 398 17.43 15.86 2.37
CA SER A 398 16.68 15.83 1.11
C SER A 398 15.15 15.88 1.31
N PRO A 399 14.55 17.00 1.78
CA PRO A 399 13.14 17.23 1.50
C PRO A 399 12.99 17.53 0.01
N SER A 400 12.24 16.68 -0.67
CA SER A 400 11.92 16.79 -2.08
C SER A 400 11.19 18.11 -2.39
N THR A 401 11.92 19.14 -2.79
CA THR A 401 11.59 19.99 -3.94
C THR A 401 12.87 20.66 -4.44
N GLU A 402 13.18 20.38 -5.69
CA GLU A 402 14.30 20.89 -6.45
C GLU A 402 14.23 22.42 -6.54
N SER A 403 15.27 23.13 -6.09
CA SER A 403 15.50 24.52 -6.47
C SER A 403 16.94 24.70 -6.89
N LEU A 404 17.12 24.78 -8.21
CA LEU A 404 18.35 25.15 -8.89
C LEU A 404 18.84 26.50 -8.35
N LYS A 405 19.88 26.50 -7.52
CA LYS A 405 20.76 27.66 -7.39
C LYS A 405 22.18 27.29 -6.95
N SER A 406 23.07 27.55 -7.91
CA SER A 406 24.42 28.10 -7.75
C SER A 406 25.43 27.31 -6.93
N THR A 407 26.37 26.72 -7.67
CA THR A 407 27.83 26.88 -7.50
C THR A 407 28.24 27.74 -6.30
N SER A 408 28.40 27.12 -5.13
CA SER A 408 29.40 27.58 -4.17
C SER A 408 29.97 26.37 -3.47
N SER A 409 31.29 26.33 -3.40
CA SER A 409 32.10 25.23 -2.88
C SER A 409 31.59 24.74 -1.53
N ASP A 410 31.23 23.47 -1.50
CA ASP A 410 30.77 22.76 -0.31
C ASP A 410 31.85 22.80 0.79
N PRO A 411 31.62 23.46 1.94
CA PRO A 411 32.58 23.53 3.04
C PRO A 411 32.88 22.14 3.63
N GLY A 412 31.98 21.16 3.45
CA GLY A 412 32.18 19.78 3.92
C GLY A 412 33.33 19.05 3.23
N THR A 413 33.54 19.26 1.92
CA THR A 413 34.62 18.58 1.16
C THR A 413 36.02 19.11 1.54
N ARG A 414 36.12 20.37 1.97
CA ARG A 414 37.40 20.96 2.43
C ARG A 414 37.75 20.53 3.86
N GLN A 415 36.76 20.33 4.74
CA GLN A 415 36.99 19.84 6.10
C GLN A 415 37.37 18.36 6.12
N THR A 416 36.69 17.52 5.35
CA THR A 416 37.04 16.09 5.18
C THR A 416 38.46 15.90 4.61
N GLY A 417 38.85 16.70 3.62
CA GLY A 417 40.22 16.67 3.08
C GLY A 417 41.31 17.04 4.10
N ARG A 418 41.04 18.02 4.98
CA ARG A 418 41.97 18.40 6.07
C ARG A 418 42.06 17.32 7.15
N ARG A 419 40.93 16.74 7.58
CA ARG A 419 40.91 15.64 8.55
C ARG A 419 41.66 14.41 8.02
N ARG A 420 41.44 14.03 6.77
CA ARG A 420 42.14 12.93 6.11
C ARG A 420 43.66 13.13 6.05
N ASN A 421 44.13 14.35 5.74
CA ASN A 421 45.56 14.65 5.76
C ASN A 421 46.14 14.53 7.18
N GLN A 422 45.42 15.04 8.20
CA GLN A 422 45.84 14.91 9.60
C GLN A 422 45.93 13.44 10.05
N GLN A 423 44.99 12.61 9.61
CA GLN A 423 45.03 11.16 9.85
C GLN A 423 46.29 10.54 9.22
N GLN A 424 46.59 10.84 7.96
CA GLN A 424 47.78 10.32 7.26
C GLN A 424 49.10 10.74 7.92
N GLU A 425 49.19 11.98 8.40
CA GLU A 425 50.35 12.44 9.18
C GLU A 425 50.51 11.63 10.47
N THR A 426 49.40 11.36 11.15
CA THR A 426 49.38 10.57 12.39
C THR A 426 49.74 9.10 12.13
N GLU A 427 49.29 8.51 11.02
CA GLU A 427 49.67 7.17 10.56
C GLU A 427 51.17 7.09 10.27
N THR A 428 51.70 8.10 9.56
CA THR A 428 53.13 8.21 9.24
C THR A 428 53.95 8.29 10.52
N PHE A 429 53.51 9.09 11.49
CA PHE A 429 54.13 9.18 12.80
C PHE A 429 54.11 7.85 13.56
N TYR A 430 52.95 7.16 13.58
CA TYR A 430 52.83 5.83 14.21
C TYR A 430 53.82 4.82 13.65
N ILE A 431 53.94 4.74 12.32
CA ILE A 431 54.88 3.84 11.63
C ILE A 431 56.33 4.22 11.98
N THR A 432 56.66 5.52 11.98
CA THR A 432 58.01 6.02 12.30
C THR A 432 58.42 5.68 13.73
N VAL A 433 57.54 5.88 14.71
CA VAL A 433 57.76 5.50 16.10
C VAL A 433 57.89 3.98 16.25
N GLY A 434 57.12 3.21 15.47
CA GLY A 434 57.24 1.75 15.43
C GLY A 434 58.61 1.28 14.93
N LEU A 435 59.15 1.93 13.91
CA LEU A 435 60.50 1.67 13.39
C LEU A 435 61.58 2.04 14.42
N ASP A 436 61.47 3.19 15.09
CA ASP A 436 62.39 3.58 16.16
C ASP A 436 62.40 2.56 17.31
N ARG A 437 61.22 2.05 17.70
CA ARG A 437 61.12 0.96 18.68
C ARG A 437 61.86 -0.29 18.22
N TRP A 438 61.68 -0.69 16.95
CA TRP A 438 62.33 -1.88 16.39
C TRP A 438 63.85 -1.73 16.32
N ASP A 439 64.33 -0.57 15.90
CA ASP A 439 65.76 -0.24 15.84
C ASP A 439 66.42 -0.28 17.23
N ARG A 440 65.73 0.20 18.27
CA ARG A 440 66.26 0.16 19.65
C ARG A 440 66.38 -1.26 20.20
N VAL A 441 65.40 -2.11 19.91
CA VAL A 441 65.40 -3.52 20.32
C VAL A 441 66.50 -4.31 19.59
N THR A 442 66.69 -4.07 18.29
CA THR A 442 67.65 -4.83 17.47
C THR A 442 69.09 -4.35 17.62
N LYS A 443 69.34 -3.04 17.64
CA LYS A 443 70.69 -2.45 17.79
C LYS A 443 71.21 -2.48 19.22
N GLY A 444 70.34 -2.70 20.21
CA GLY A 444 70.74 -2.92 21.60
C GLY A 444 71.57 -4.21 21.79
N SER A 445 71.39 -5.20 20.90
CA SER A 445 72.00 -6.52 21.01
C SER A 445 73.34 -6.69 20.27
N THR A 446 73.74 -5.74 19.42
CA THR A 446 75.00 -5.85 18.66
C THR A 446 76.07 -4.92 19.23
N GLU A 447 77.13 -5.46 19.83
CA GLU A 447 78.41 -4.75 19.92
C GLU A 447 78.93 -4.56 18.49
N LYS A 448 79.33 -3.34 18.14
CA LYS A 448 80.36 -3.19 17.10
C LYS A 448 81.63 -3.76 17.72
N GLY A 449 81.90 -5.04 17.46
CA GLY A 449 83.20 -5.64 17.73
C GLY A 449 84.27 -4.81 17.02
N GLY A 450 85.27 -4.38 17.78
CA GLY A 450 86.47 -3.72 17.27
C GLY A 450 87.36 -4.69 16.51
#